data_AF-A0AAJ2NTI8-F1
#
_entry.id   AF-A0AAJ2NTI8-F1
#
_cell.length_a   1.000
_cell.length_b   1.000
_cell.length_c   1.000
_cell.angle_alpha   90.00
_cell.angle_beta   90.00
_cell.angle_gamma   90.00
#
_symmetry.space_group_name_H-M   'P 1'
#
loop_
_entity.id
_entity.type
_entity.pdbx_description
1 polymer ?
#
loop_
_entity_poly.entity_id
_entity_poly.type
_entity_poly.pdbx_seq_one_letter_code
_entity_poly.pdbx_strand_id
1 'polypeptide(L)' 'VRLDKKKLVNIEKKSLDMAPLRKFYSLNEAGRKELELFWKKWDFVSSKINVLRST' A
#
# COMPACT_ATOMS: atom_id res chain seq x y z
N VAL A 1 -6.50 6.94 8.59
CA VAL A 1 -5.43 6.76 7.56
C VAL A 1 -6.08 6.75 6.18
N ARG A 2 -5.45 7.28 5.11
CA ARG A 2 -6.10 7.36 3.77
C ARG A 2 -6.42 5.99 3.18
N LEU A 3 -5.58 4.98 3.41
CA LEU A 3 -5.79 3.60 2.96
C LEU A 3 -6.96 2.90 3.67
N ASP A 4 -7.14 3.19 4.96
CA ASP A 4 -8.28 2.78 5.77
C ASP A 4 -9.59 3.39 5.25
N LYS A 5 -9.61 4.71 5.01
CA LYS A 5 -10.75 5.40 4.36
C LYS A 5 -11.10 4.81 2.98
N LYS A 6 -10.11 4.30 2.25
CA LYS A 6 -10.26 3.63 0.95
C LYS A 6 -10.55 2.13 1.05
N LYS A 7 -10.67 1.57 2.26
CA LYS A 7 -10.93 0.15 2.52
C LYS A 7 -9.90 -0.79 1.87
N LEU A 8 -8.63 -0.39 1.82
CA LEU A 8 -7.54 -1.18 1.22
C LEU A 8 -6.75 -2.01 2.26
N VAL A 9 -7.06 -1.86 3.54
CA VAL A 9 -6.37 -2.52 4.63
C VAL A 9 -7.37 -3.09 5.62
N ASN A 10 -7.05 -4.25 6.18
CA ASN A 10 -7.67 -4.74 7.41
C ASN A 10 -7.03 -4.03 8.60
N ILE A 11 -7.82 -3.79 9.65
CA ILE A 11 -7.39 -3.11 10.86
C ILE A 11 -7.66 -4.00 12.05
N GLU A 12 -6.60 -4.34 12.77
CA GLU A 12 -6.69 -5.06 14.03
C GLU A 12 -6.24 -4.14 15.16
N LYS A 13 -7.02 -4.08 16.24
CA LYS A 13 -6.66 -3.33 17.44
C LYS A 13 -6.18 -4.34 18.48
N LYS A 14 -4.91 -4.27 18.85
CA LYS A 14 -4.34 -5.15 19.88
C LYS A 14 -3.99 -4.32 21.11
N SER A 15 -4.54 -4.70 22.25
CA SER A 15 -4.07 -4.27 23.56
C SER A 15 -2.88 -5.15 23.92
N LEU A 16 -1.76 -4.53 24.29
CA LEU A 16 -0.68 -5.22 24.99
C LEU A 16 -0.90 -4.93 26.48
N ASP A 17 -0.63 -5.92 27.33
CA ASP A 17 -1.00 -5.93 28.76
C ASP A 17 -0.60 -4.67 29.55
N MET A 18 0.37 -3.89 29.06
CA MET A 18 0.77 -2.60 29.65
C MET A 18 0.94 -1.46 28.62
N ALA A 19 0.47 -1.60 27.38
CA ALA A 19 0.69 -0.61 26.33
C ALA A 19 -0.62 -0.08 25.72
N PRO A 20 -0.63 1.19 25.25
CA PRO A 20 -1.82 1.79 24.67
C PRO A 20 -2.28 1.05 23.41
N LEU A 21 -3.60 1.04 23.19
CA LEU A 21 -4.25 0.35 22.08
C LEU A 21 -3.64 0.79 20.73
N ARG A 22 -2.95 -0.13 20.06
CA ARG A 22 -2.33 0.13 18.76
C ARG A 22 -3.15 -0.49 17.64
N LYS A 23 -3.28 0.27 16.54
CA LYS A 23 -3.85 -0.22 15.28
C LYS A 23 -2.75 -0.91 14.48
N PHE A 24 -2.96 -2.17 14.15
CA PHE A 24 -2.18 -2.95 13.21
C PHE A 24 -2.93 -2.98 11.87
N TYR A 25 -2.17 -2.86 10.78
CA TYR A 25 -2.73 -2.80 9.43
C TYR A 25 -2.13 -3.93 8.61
N SER A 26 -2.98 -4.65 7.89
CA SER A 26 -2.57 -5.65 6.90
C SER A 26 -3.29 -5.38 5.58
N LEU A 27 -2.64 -5.65 4.44
CA LEU A 27 -3.30 -5.49 3.14
C LEU A 27 -4.43 -6.51 3.01
N ASN A 28 -5.61 -6.02 2.62
CA ASN A 28 -6.71 -6.89 2.23
C ASN A 28 -6.64 -7.21 0.73
N GLU A 29 -7.61 -7.96 0.22
CA GLU A 29 -7.61 -8.36 -1.19
C GLU A 29 -7.65 -7.14 -2.14
N ALA A 30 -8.48 -6.13 -1.84
CA ALA A 30 -8.54 -4.90 -2.63
C ALA A 30 -7.22 -4.13 -2.58
N GLY A 31 -6.58 -4.06 -1.41
CA GLY A 31 -5.26 -3.44 -1.24
C GLY A 31 -4.16 -4.15 -2.02
N ARG A 32 -4.21 -5.49 -2.10
CA ARG A 32 -3.27 -6.25 -2.93
C ARG A 32 -3.45 -5.96 -4.43
N LYS A 33 -4.70 -5.86 -4.91
CA LYS A 33 -5.00 -5.47 -6.30
C LYS A 33 -4.54 -4.05 -6.62
N GLU A 34 -4.78 -3.09 -5.72
CA GLU A 34 -4.30 -1.72 -5.87
C GLU A 34 -2.76 -1.64 -5.85
N LEU A 35 -2.10 -2.46 -5.03
CA LEU A 35 -0.64 -2.55 -5.00
C LEU A 35 -0.08 -3.09 -6.32
N GLU A 36 -0.70 -4.12 -6.89
CA GLU A 36 -0.30 -4.64 -8.21
C GLU A 36 -0.45 -3.57 -9.30
N LEU A 37 -1.57 -2.85 -9.30
CA LEU A 37 -1.82 -1.76 -10.25
C LEU A 37 -0.82 -0.61 -10.08
N PHE A 38 -0.44 -0.29 -8.84
CA PHE A 38 0.60 0.70 -8.55
C PHE A 38 1.91 0.31 -9.22
N TRP A 39 2.37 -0.93 -9.05
CA TRP A 39 3.62 -1.39 -9.65
C TRP A 39 3.56 -1.38 -11.18
N LYS A 40 2.46 -1.83 -11.78
CA LYS A 40 2.26 -1.73 -13.24
C LYS A 40 2.40 -0.30 -13.76
N LYS A 41 1.83 0.68 -13.03
CA LYS A 41 1.94 2.11 -13.39
C LYS A 41 3.37 2.62 -13.19
N TRP A 42 4.02 2.21 -12.12
CA TRP A 42 5.40 2.60 -11.83
C TRP A 42 6.36 2.07 -12.89
N ASP A 43 6.22 0.81 -13.29
CA ASP A 43 7.02 0.18 -14.34
C ASP A 43 6.86 0.91 -15.67
N PHE A 44 5.64 1.31 -16.02
CA PHE A 44 5.40 2.12 -17.21
C PHE A 44 6.14 3.46 -17.16
N VAL A 45 6.01 4.22 -16.07
CA VAL A 45 6.68 5.52 -15.92
C VAL A 45 8.20 5.36 -15.93
N SER A 46 8.71 4.38 -15.18
CA SER A 46 10.13 4.04 -15.12
C SER A 46 10.68 3.67 -16.50
N SER A 47 9.95 2.86 -17.26
CA SER A 47 10.31 2.50 -18.64
C SER A 47 10.46 3.74 -19.53
N LYS A 48 9.50 4.68 -19.47
CA LYS A 48 9.58 5.93 -20.25
C LYS A 48 10.76 6.81 -19.84
N ILE A 49 11.02 6.95 -18.55
CA ILE A 49 12.19 7.70 -18.06
C ILE A 49 13.49 7.06 -18.53
N ASN A 50 13.58 5.73 -18.52
CA ASN A 50 14.79 5.03 -18.99
C ASN A 50 15.04 5.24 -20.49
N VAL A 51 14.00 5.25 -21.32
CA VAL A 51 14.14 5.59 -22.75
C VAL A 51 14.72 7.01 -22.92
N LEU A 52 14.19 7.97 -22.17
CA LEU A 52 14.66 9.36 -22.23
C LEU A 52 16.10 9.53 -21.73
N ARG A 53 16.52 8.75 -20.72
CA ARG A 53 17.88 8.80 -20.19
C ARG A 53 18.92 8.17 -21.12
N SER A 54 18.52 7.17 -21.90
CA SER A 54 19.40 6.50 -22.87
C SER A 54 19.46 7.19 -24.23
N THR A 55 18.80 8.34 -24.37
CA THR A 55 18.95 9.27 -25.51
C THR A 55 20.07 10.25 -25.18
#